data_AF-A0A8X7CN25-F1
#
_entry.id   AF-A0A8X7CN25-F1
#
_cell.length_a   1.000
_cell.length_b   1.000
_cell.length_c   1.000
_cell.angle_alpha   90.00
_cell.angle_beta   90.00
_cell.angle_gamma   90.00
#
_symmetry.space_group_name_H-M   'P 1'
#
loop_
_entity.id
_entity.type
_entity.pdbx_description
1 polymer ?
#
loop_
_entity_poly.entity_id
_entity_poly.type
_entity_poly.pdbx_seq_one_letter_code
_entity_poly.pdbx_strand_id
1 'polypeptide(L)' 'MTGNGISEQLKCSGKWKCDICGSYLTTKHSLQRHMKRHLDVKQYFECDICHKLFEWESSMIRHRGSIHGILMSKKKISL' A
#
# COMPACT_ATOMS: atom_id res chain seq x y z
N MET A 1 -9.17 15.90 17.97
CA MET A 1 -8.71 16.23 16.62
C MET A 1 -7.95 15.05 16.03
N THR A 2 -8.64 13.94 15.74
CA THR A 2 -8.03 12.76 15.09
C THR A 2 -8.35 12.85 13.59
N GLY A 3 -7.58 13.67 12.89
CA GLY A 3 -7.69 13.83 11.45
C GLY A 3 -7.15 12.60 10.73
N ASN A 4 -8.03 11.64 10.43
CA ASN A 4 -7.78 10.63 9.41
C ASN A 4 -7.71 11.35 8.05
N GLY A 5 -6.50 11.72 7.62
CA GLY A 5 -6.22 12.51 6.41
C GLY A 5 -6.45 11.74 5.09
N ILE A 6 -7.70 11.42 4.76
CA ILE A 6 -8.10 10.78 3.49
C ILE A 6 -9.31 11.45 2.81
N SER A 7 -9.70 12.67 3.19
CA SER A 7 -11.06 13.17 2.94
C SER A 7 -11.38 13.78 1.57
N GLU A 8 -10.46 13.94 0.63
CA GLU A 8 -10.87 14.39 -0.72
C GLU A 8 -10.02 13.70 -1.80
N GLN A 9 -10.66 12.78 -2.52
CA GLN A 9 -10.06 12.11 -3.67
C GLN A 9 -10.84 12.56 -4.91
N LEU A 10 -10.34 13.58 -5.59
CA LEU A 10 -11.00 14.12 -6.80
C LEU A 10 -10.90 13.10 -7.95
N LYS A 11 -12.07 12.57 -8.36
CA LYS A 11 -12.22 11.68 -9.52
C LYS A 11 -12.61 12.51 -10.73
N CYS A 12 -11.77 12.53 -11.76
CA CYS A 12 -12.06 13.17 -13.04
C CYS A 12 -11.74 12.22 -14.20
N SER A 13 -12.68 12.02 -15.11
CA SER A 13 -12.54 11.15 -16.30
C SER A 13 -12.00 9.75 -16.00
N GLY A 14 -12.47 9.14 -14.91
CA GLY A 14 -12.06 7.79 -14.50
C GLY A 14 -10.68 7.68 -13.85
N LYS A 15 -9.97 8.80 -13.66
CA LYS A 15 -8.66 8.87 -12.98
C LYS A 15 -8.81 9.51 -11.60
N TRP A 16 -7.88 9.16 -10.72
CA TRP A 16 -7.77 9.63 -9.35
C TRP A 16 -6.64 10.64 -9.26
N LYS A 17 -6.94 11.90 -8.94
CA LYS A 17 -5.93 12.95 -8.79
C LYS A 17 -5.37 12.95 -7.37
N CYS A 18 -4.05 13.12 -7.25
CA CYS A 18 -3.39 13.46 -6.00
C CYS A 18 -3.42 14.97 -5.81
N ASP A 19 -3.99 15.44 -4.72
CA ASP A 19 -4.08 16.88 -4.46
C ASP A 19 -2.80 17.48 -3.86
N ILE A 20 -1.86 16.64 -3.44
CA ILE A 20 -0.55 17.08 -2.93
C ILE A 20 0.44 17.36 -4.07
N CYS A 21 0.49 16.51 -5.10
CA CYS A 21 1.46 16.64 -6.19
C CYS A 21 0.83 16.69 -7.60
N GLY A 22 -0.49 16.73 -7.71
CA GLY A 22 -1.22 16.81 -8.98
C GLY A 22 -1.19 15.53 -9.83
N SER A 23 -0.54 14.46 -9.38
CA SER A 23 -0.40 13.21 -10.15
C SER A 23 -1.74 12.52 -10.37
N TYR A 24 -1.94 11.93 -11.56
CA TYR A 24 -3.13 11.13 -11.87
C TYR A 24 -2.82 9.64 -11.80
N LEU A 25 -3.67 8.90 -11.09
CA LEU A 25 -3.56 7.46 -10.91
C LEU A 25 -4.82 6.77 -11.45
N THR A 26 -4.64 5.57 -11.98
CA THR A 26 -5.70 4.83 -12.67
C THR A 26 -6.70 4.17 -11.73
N THR A 27 -6.32 3.93 -10.46
CA THR A 27 -7.18 3.28 -9.47
C THR A 27 -7.09 3.94 -8.10
N LYS A 28 -8.18 3.81 -7.32
CA LYS A 28 -8.26 4.31 -5.95
C LYS A 28 -7.19 3.70 -5.05
N HIS A 29 -6.95 2.40 -5.20
CA HIS A 29 -5.91 1.67 -4.47
C HIS A 29 -4.51 2.23 -4.75
N SER A 30 -4.21 2.52 -6.02
CA SER A 30 -2.94 3.14 -6.39
C SER A 30 -2.80 4.55 -5.79
N LEU A 31 -3.87 5.35 -5.75
CA LEU A 31 -3.88 6.66 -5.07
C LEU A 31 -3.62 6.54 -3.58
N GLN A 32 -4.30 5.61 -2.89
CA GLN A 32 -4.09 5.36 -1.46
C GLN A 32 -2.64 4.94 -1.15
N ARG A 33 -2.07 4.04 -1.95
CA ARG A 33 -0.66 3.67 -1.85
C ARG A 33 0.27 4.86 -2.09
N HIS A 34 -0.04 5.68 -3.09
CA HIS A 34 0.72 6.88 -3.41
C HIS A 34 0.72 7.89 -2.25
N MET A 35 -0.41 8.07 -1.55
CA MET A 35 -0.52 8.98 -0.41
C MET A 35 0.38 8.58 0.76
N LYS A 36 0.66 7.29 0.96
CA LYS A 36 1.60 6.84 1.99
C LYS A 36 3.00 7.44 1.83
N ARG A 37 3.43 7.75 0.60
CA ARG A 37 4.70 8.42 0.31
C ARG A 37 4.71 9.89 0.72
N HIS A 38 3.54 10.53 0.78
CA HIS A 38 3.43 11.90 1.28
C HIS A 38 3.34 11.98 2.80
N LEU A 39 2.88 10.91 3.45
CA LEU A 39 2.69 10.87 4.90
C LEU A 39 3.95 10.42 5.67
N ASP A 40 5.07 10.12 5.00
CA ASP A 40 6.29 9.53 5.58
C ASP A 40 6.04 8.30 6.49
N VAL A 41 4.86 7.67 6.35
CA VAL A 41 4.48 6.49 7.12
C VAL A 41 5.20 5.28 6.53
N LYS A 42 6.41 5.04 7.03
CA LYS A 42 7.18 3.83 6.77
C LYS A 42 6.62 2.66 7.58
N GLN A 43 5.64 1.98 7.00
CA GLN A 43 5.23 0.66 7.46
C GLN A 43 6.10 -0.38 6.77
N TYR A 44 6.94 -1.07 7.54
CA TYR A 44 7.72 -2.19 7.04
C TYR A 44 7.02 -3.51 7.34
N PHE A 45 7.01 -4.39 6.35
CA PHE A 45 6.56 -5.77 6.47
C PHE A 45 7.79 -6.66 6.56
N GLU A 46 7.94 -7.34 7.68
CA GLU A 46 9.05 -8.26 7.92
C GLU A 46 8.68 -9.67 7.48
N CYS A 47 9.62 -10.36 6.83
CA CYS A 47 9.48 -11.79 6.59
C CYS A 47 9.74 -12.57 7.89
N ASP A 48 8.78 -13.40 8.29
CA ASP A 48 8.83 -14.27 9.47
C ASP A 48 9.93 -15.34 9.44
N ILE A 49 10.61 -15.53 8.30
CA ILE A 49 11.58 -16.60 8.07
C ILE A 49 13.00 -16.07 7.99
N CYS A 50 13.21 -14.97 7.27
CA CYS A 50 14.54 -14.39 7.05
C CYS A 50 14.68 -12.96 7.57
N HIS A 51 13.65 -12.42 8.24
CA HIS A 51 13.63 -11.08 8.84
C HIS A 51 13.88 -9.93 7.86
N LYS A 52 13.78 -10.21 6.55
CA LYS A 52 13.92 -9.18 5.52
C LYS A 52 12.74 -8.23 5.55
N LEU A 53 13.03 -6.94 5.54
CA LEU A 53 12.04 -5.87 5.53
C LEU A 53 11.61 -5.50 4.11
N PHE A 54 10.32 -5.25 3.94
CA PHE A 54 9.70 -4.82 2.69
C PHE A 54 8.83 -3.59 2.94
N GLU A 55 8.85 -2.64 1.99
CA GLU A 55 7.98 -1.47 2.03
C GLU A 55 6.49 -1.82 1.79
N TRP A 56 6.24 -2.96 1.14
CA TRP A 56 4.89 -3.37 0.74
C TRP A 56 4.62 -4.83 1.14
N GLU A 57 3.42 -5.07 1.67
CA GLU A 57 2.94 -6.41 2.03
C GLU A 57 3.01 -7.38 0.85
N SER A 58 2.55 -6.95 -0.33
CA SER A 58 2.57 -7.77 -1.55
C SER A 58 3.99 -8.18 -1.96
N SER A 59 4.97 -7.34 -1.68
CA SER A 59 6.39 -7.64 -1.93
C SER A 59 6.90 -8.72 -0.97
N MET A 60 6.56 -8.63 0.32
CA MET A 60 6.91 -9.65 1.32
C MET A 60 6.23 -10.99 1.00
N ILE A 61 4.93 -10.98 0.70
CA ILE A 61 4.13 -12.15 0.31
C ILE A 61 4.76 -12.86 -0.90
N ARG A 62 5.09 -12.10 -1.95
CA ARG A 62 5.76 -12.65 -3.14
C ARG A 62 7.11 -13.25 -2.79
N HIS A 63 7.91 -12.56 -1.99
CA HIS A 63 9.19 -13.07 -1.52
C HIS A 63 9.05 -14.39 -0.76
N ARG A 64 8.07 -14.48 0.14
CA ARG A 64 7.78 -15.71 0.91
C ARG A 64 7.41 -16.88 0.01
N GLY A 65 6.67 -16.61 -1.07
CA GLY A 65 6.38 -17.62 -2.10
C GLY A 65 7.58 -18.01 -2.96
N SER A 66 8.36 -17.05 -3.46
CA SER A 66 9.43 -17.33 -4.43
C SER A 66 10.75 -17.77 -3.81
N ILE A 67 11.05 -17.32 -2.58
CA ILE A 67 12.32 -17.59 -1.90
C ILE A 67 12.17 -18.72 -0.88
N HIS A 68 11.04 -18.80 -0.18
CA HIS A 68 10.80 -19.82 0.85
C HIS A 68 9.81 -20.90 0.42
N GLY A 69 9.24 -20.81 -0.78
CA GLY A 69 8.35 -21.85 -1.33
C GLY A 69 7.00 -21.94 -0.62
N ILE A 70 6.58 -20.91 0.12
CA ILE A 70 5.35 -20.98 0.91
C ILE A 70 4.16 -20.42 0.10
N LEU A 71 3.10 -21.22 -0.02
CA LEU A 71 1.84 -20.79 -0.64
C LEU A 71 1.13 -19.74 0.25
N MET A 72 0.86 -18.57 -0.32
CA MET A 72 0.30 -17.46 0.42
C MET A 72 -1.24 -17.44 0.35
N SER A 73 -1.91 -17.88 1.41
CA SER A 73 -3.33 -17.57 1.63
C SER A 73 -3.45 -16.10 2.04
N LYS A 74 -4.11 -15.28 1.21
CA LYS A 74 -4.45 -13.89 1.55
C LYS A 74 -5.30 -13.88 2.83
N LYS A 75 -4.70 -13.65 3.99
CA LYS A 75 -5.48 -13.30 5.18
C LYS A 75 -5.97 -11.87 5.02
N LYS A 76 -7.21 -11.70 4.54
CA LYS A 76 -7.98 -10.50 4.84
C LYS A 76 -8.20 -10.50 6.35
N ILE A 77 -7.40 -9.75 7.08
CA ILE A 77 -7.83 -9.27 8.40
C ILE A 77 -8.67 -8.03 8.09
N SER A 78 -9.95 -8.26 7.84
CA SER A 78 -10.99 -7.27 8.04
C SER A 78 -11.47 -7.49 9.47
N LEU A 79 -11.23 -6.50 10.33
CA LEU A 79 -11.84 -6.43 11.65
C LEU A 79 -13.36 -6.24 11.50
#